data_AF-A0A0G0QF81-F1
#
_entry.id   AF-A0A0G0QF81-F1
#
_cell.length_a   1.000
_cell.length_b   1.000
_cell.length_c   1.000
_cell.angle_alpha   90.00
_cell.angle_beta   90.00
_cell.angle_gamma   90.00
#
_symmetry.space_group_name_H-M   'P 1'
#
loop_
_entity.id
_entity.type
_entity.pdbx_description
1 polymer ?
#
loop_
_entity_poly.entity_id
_entity_poly.type
_entity_poly.pdbx_seq_one_letter_code
_entity_poly.pdbx_strand_id
1 'polypeptide(L)'
;MKDKIWVTILALLTLGVFIFNSPNFAKASTAFRSGNIFDGGNRTDRLVDWEDPIPADPGEVIEFRVLVQNDGSENASNTTIKVDFPSTPSTSLVSTVHITSTNTATVSDTITVNVSGGTGQLHALIPGHTKMYGPG
;
A
#
# COMPACT_ATOMS: atom_id res chain seq x y z
N MET A 1 -46.13 76.91 4.93
CA MET A 1 -46.57 75.63 4.33
C MET A 1 -45.40 75.04 3.56
N LYS A 2 -44.93 73.81 3.88
CA LYS A 2 -44.13 72.91 3.00
C LYS A 2 -42.77 73.49 2.51
N ASP A 3 -41.73 72.79 2.04
CA ASP A 3 -41.20 71.40 2.04
C ASP A 3 -39.71 71.57 1.59
N LYS A 4 -38.66 70.82 1.98
CA LYS A 4 -38.38 69.69 2.88
C LYS A 4 -36.85 69.73 3.21
N ILE A 5 -36.40 69.13 4.32
CA ILE A 5 -34.97 68.78 4.52
C ILE A 5 -34.73 67.37 3.97
N TRP A 6 -33.84 67.24 2.99
CA TRP A 6 -33.44 65.93 2.45
C TRP A 6 -32.34 65.30 3.32
N VAL A 7 -32.75 64.47 4.28
CA VAL A 7 -31.84 63.54 4.95
C VAL A 7 -31.72 62.28 4.07
N THR A 8 -30.65 62.21 3.28
CA THR A 8 -30.34 61.02 2.48
C THR A 8 -29.85 59.91 3.39
N ILE A 9 -30.77 59.07 3.89
CA ILE A 9 -30.42 57.86 4.64
C ILE A 9 -29.79 56.86 3.67
N LEU A 10 -28.46 56.76 3.70
CA LEU A 10 -27.71 55.75 2.97
C LEU A 10 -27.91 54.39 3.65
N ALA A 11 -28.96 53.66 3.26
CA ALA A 11 -29.21 52.31 3.72
C ALA A 11 -28.17 51.34 3.15
N LEU A 12 -27.07 51.15 3.89
CA LEU A 12 -26.01 50.21 3.52
C LEU A 12 -26.51 48.77 3.76
N LEU A 13 -27.16 48.20 2.75
CA LEU A 13 -27.62 46.81 2.74
C LEU A 13 -26.42 45.86 2.60
N THR A 14 -25.72 45.61 3.71
CA THR A 14 -24.67 44.60 3.78
C THR A 14 -25.30 43.22 3.67
N LEU A 15 -25.36 42.71 2.44
CA LEU A 15 -25.81 41.36 2.14
C LEU A 15 -24.86 40.37 2.83
N GLY A 16 -25.32 39.75 3.93
CA GLY A 16 -24.53 38.79 4.69
C GLY A 16 -24.26 37.54 3.84
N VAL A 17 -23.03 37.41 3.35
CA VAL A 17 -22.58 36.20 2.64
C VAL A 17 -22.40 35.09 3.66
N PHE A 18 -23.44 34.28 3.86
CA PHE A 18 -23.35 33.03 4.62
C PHE A 18 -22.55 32.00 3.82
N ILE A 19 -21.25 31.94 4.07
CA ILE A 19 -20.40 30.85 3.57
C ILE A 19 -20.77 29.57 4.34
N PHE A 20 -21.68 28.79 3.78
CA PHE A 20 -21.91 27.42 4.21
C PHE A 20 -20.68 26.57 3.85
N ASN A 21 -19.70 26.53 4.75
CA ASN A 21 -18.69 25.49 4.75
C ASN A 21 -19.39 24.17 5.13
N SER A 22 -19.89 23.45 4.12
CA SER A 22 -20.32 22.07 4.28
C SER A 22 -19.16 21.28 4.91
N PRO A 23 -19.36 20.60 6.07
CA PRO A 23 -18.35 19.68 6.54
C PRO A 23 -18.19 18.58 5.48
N ASN A 24 -17.00 18.50 4.88
CA ASN A 24 -16.63 17.36 4.06
C ASN A 24 -16.51 16.15 4.99
N PHE A 25 -17.61 15.43 5.17
CA PHE A 25 -17.58 14.12 5.82
C PHE A 25 -16.65 13.23 4.99
N ALA A 26 -15.49 12.88 5.55
CA ALA A 26 -14.62 11.87 4.96
C ALA A 26 -15.45 10.59 4.81
N LYS A 27 -15.75 10.20 3.58
CA LYS A 27 -16.48 8.97 3.31
C LYS A 27 -15.62 7.81 3.84
N ALA A 28 -16.17 7.07 4.79
CA ALA A 28 -15.50 5.93 5.35
C ALA A 28 -15.14 4.94 4.23
N SER A 29 -13.89 4.48 4.23
CA SER A 29 -13.30 3.71 3.13
C SER A 29 -12.33 2.69 3.70
N THR A 30 -12.26 1.53 3.05
CA THR A 30 -11.08 0.66 3.14
C THR A 30 -9.97 1.20 2.23
N ALA A 31 -8.72 0.94 2.59
CA ALA A 31 -7.57 1.22 1.75
C ALA A 31 -6.38 0.38 2.22
N PHE A 32 -5.88 -0.54 1.38
CA PHE A 32 -4.63 -1.21 1.69
C PHE A 32 -3.46 -0.24 1.51
N ARG A 33 -2.46 -0.36 2.40
CA ARG A 33 -1.16 0.29 2.27
C ARG A 33 -0.52 -0.11 0.94
N SER A 34 0.10 0.87 0.28
CA SER A 34 0.86 0.71 -0.95
C SER A 34 2.25 1.34 -0.82
N GLY A 35 3.08 1.19 -1.86
CA GLY A 35 4.53 1.41 -1.78
C GLY A 35 5.22 0.09 -1.50
N ASN A 36 6.38 0.13 -0.84
CA ASN A 36 7.11 -1.08 -0.42
C ASN A 36 6.31 -1.82 0.66
N ILE A 37 5.67 -2.91 0.24
CA ILE A 37 4.94 -3.87 1.06
C ILE A 37 5.47 -5.30 0.86
N PHE A 38 6.45 -5.50 -0.03
CA PHE A 38 7.03 -6.81 -0.34
C PHE A 38 8.55 -6.74 -0.31
N ASP A 39 9.11 -7.15 0.83
CA ASP A 39 10.54 -7.23 1.06
C ASP A 39 10.96 -8.63 1.49
N GLY A 40 12.25 -8.86 1.71
CA GLY A 40 12.76 -10.14 2.14
C GLY A 40 14.23 -10.04 2.51
N GLY A 41 14.85 -11.19 2.73
CA GLY A 41 16.30 -11.24 2.92
C GLY A 41 16.84 -12.66 2.98
N ASN A 42 18.16 -12.77 2.87
CA ASN A 42 18.87 -14.04 2.87
C ASN A 42 18.97 -14.62 4.29
N ARG A 43 18.36 -15.78 4.53
CA ARG A 43 18.40 -16.51 5.82
C ARG A 43 19.59 -17.46 5.94
N THR A 44 20.39 -17.61 4.87
CA THR A 44 21.68 -18.31 4.93
C THR A 44 22.70 -17.48 5.70
N ASP A 45 22.60 -16.16 5.57
CA ASP A 45 23.41 -15.19 6.31
C ASP A 45 22.91 -14.93 7.73
N ARG A 46 23.86 -14.57 8.61
CA ARG A 46 23.62 -14.35 10.05
C ARG A 46 22.90 -13.03 10.35
N LEU A 47 22.96 -12.07 9.44
CA LEU A 47 22.25 -10.80 9.49
C LEU A 47 21.26 -10.80 8.34
N VAL A 48 19.99 -10.61 8.65
CA VAL A 48 18.97 -10.47 7.62
C VAL A 48 18.49 -9.04 7.63
N ASP A 49 19.07 -8.27 6.73
CA ASP A 49 18.54 -6.99 6.32
C ASP A 49 17.30 -7.26 5.47
N TRP A 50 16.22 -6.52 5.74
CA TRP A 50 14.99 -6.60 4.97
C TRP A 50 15.07 -5.60 3.82
N GLU A 51 15.26 -6.10 2.61
CA GLU A 51 15.62 -5.28 1.45
C GLU A 51 14.95 -5.75 0.16
N ASP A 52 15.00 -4.85 -0.82
CA ASP A 52 14.73 -5.11 -2.24
C ASP A 52 15.69 -4.20 -3.05
N PRO A 53 16.54 -4.74 -3.95
CA PRO A 53 16.72 -6.15 -4.28
C PRO A 53 17.56 -6.92 -3.25
N ILE A 54 17.35 -8.24 -3.17
CA ILE A 54 18.10 -9.15 -2.30
C ILE A 54 19.25 -9.79 -3.10
N PRO A 55 20.52 -9.71 -2.65
CA PRO A 55 21.63 -10.47 -3.20
C PRO A 55 21.61 -11.92 -2.69
N ALA A 56 21.92 -12.89 -3.55
CA ALA A 56 21.96 -14.31 -3.19
C ALA A 56 22.95 -15.11 -4.06
N ASP A 57 23.47 -16.20 -3.51
CA ASP A 57 24.15 -17.27 -4.24
C ASP A 57 23.18 -18.43 -4.57
N PRO A 58 23.45 -19.24 -5.61
CA PRO A 58 22.64 -20.42 -5.92
C PRO A 58 22.54 -21.43 -4.76
N GLY A 59 21.32 -21.73 -4.32
CA GLY A 59 21.03 -22.70 -3.25
C GLY A 59 20.77 -22.08 -1.87
N GLU A 60 20.88 -20.76 -1.75
CA GLU A 60 20.58 -20.02 -0.52
C GLU A 60 19.09 -19.91 -0.20
N VAL A 61 18.76 -19.78 1.09
CA VAL A 61 17.39 -19.71 1.59
C VAL A 61 16.96 -18.24 1.70
N ILE A 62 16.03 -17.82 0.85
CA ILE A 62 15.43 -16.48 0.91
C ILE A 62 14.11 -16.53 1.68
N GLU A 63 13.93 -15.64 2.64
CA GLU A 63 12.64 -15.43 3.30
C GLU A 63 12.00 -14.14 2.81
N PHE A 64 10.75 -14.25 2.36
CA PHE A 64 9.93 -13.12 1.92
C PHE A 64 8.95 -12.70 3.01
N ARG A 65 8.67 -11.40 3.09
CA ARG A 65 7.71 -10.78 4.00
C ARG A 65 6.76 -9.88 3.23
N VAL A 66 5.48 -10.03 3.51
CA VAL A 66 4.41 -9.20 2.94
C VAL A 66 3.79 -8.38 4.08
N LEU A 67 3.80 -7.05 3.95
CA LEU A 67 3.09 -6.14 4.85
C LEU A 67 1.66 -5.93 4.38
N VAL A 68 0.71 -6.58 5.06
CA VAL A 68 -0.73 -6.31 4.87
C VAL A 68 -1.19 -5.33 5.94
N GLN A 69 -1.46 -4.10 5.54
CA GLN A 69 -2.04 -3.08 6.42
C GLN A 69 -3.22 -2.40 5.73
N ASN A 70 -4.31 -2.20 6.46
CA ASN A 70 -5.43 -1.36 6.05
C ASN A 70 -5.26 0.01 6.71
N ASP A 71 -4.94 1.03 5.91
CA ASP A 71 -4.85 2.44 6.33
C ASP A 71 -6.21 3.16 6.21
N GLY A 72 -7.26 2.45 5.77
CA GLY A 72 -8.64 2.92 5.75
C GLY A 72 -9.33 2.92 7.12
N SER A 73 -10.48 3.59 7.21
CA SER A 73 -11.30 3.68 8.43
C SER A 73 -12.32 2.55 8.59
N GLU A 74 -12.53 1.75 7.55
CA GLU A 74 -13.47 0.62 7.51
C GLU A 74 -12.72 -0.71 7.41
N ASN A 75 -13.35 -1.81 7.82
CA ASN A 75 -12.72 -3.15 7.76
C ASN A 75 -12.67 -3.72 6.33
N ALA A 76 -11.48 -4.18 5.90
CA ALA A 76 -11.33 -4.98 4.69
C ALA A 76 -11.91 -6.40 4.90
N SER A 77 -12.68 -6.90 3.94
CA SER A 77 -13.41 -8.17 4.03
C SER A 77 -12.94 -9.20 3.02
N ASN A 78 -12.75 -10.45 3.47
CA ASN A 78 -12.26 -11.57 2.66
C ASN A 78 -10.89 -11.28 2.01
N THR A 79 -9.94 -10.77 2.80
CA THR A 79 -8.59 -10.44 2.34
C THR A 79 -7.84 -11.70 1.89
N THR A 80 -7.28 -11.66 0.69
CA THR A 80 -6.46 -12.76 0.13
C THR A 80 -5.11 -12.21 -0.33
N ILE A 81 -4.04 -12.87 0.12
CA ILE A 81 -2.66 -12.60 -0.28
C ILE A 81 -2.22 -13.72 -1.22
N LYS A 82 -1.69 -13.34 -2.39
CA LYS A 82 -1.09 -14.26 -3.36
C LYS A 82 0.31 -13.75 -3.71
N VAL A 83 1.29 -14.66 -3.79
CA VAL A 83 2.61 -14.36 -4.36
C VAL A 83 2.78 -15.20 -5.62
N ASP A 84 3.09 -14.54 -6.74
CA ASP A 84 3.47 -15.16 -8.00
C ASP A 84 5.00 -15.15 -8.12
N PHE A 85 5.58 -16.35 -8.13
CA PHE A 85 7.01 -16.55 -8.33
C PHE A 85 7.33 -16.73 -9.83
N PRO A 86 8.52 -16.32 -10.31
CA PRO A 86 8.96 -16.55 -11.67
C PRO A 86 9.02 -18.05 -12.00
N SER A 87 8.49 -18.41 -13.17
CA SER A 87 8.44 -19.79 -13.69
C SER A 87 9.52 -20.11 -14.72
N THR A 88 10.29 -19.11 -15.16
CA THR A 88 11.40 -19.23 -16.11
C THR A 88 12.72 -18.99 -15.38
N PRO A 89 13.74 -19.86 -15.53
CA PRO A 89 15.01 -19.67 -14.83
C PRO A 89 15.72 -18.35 -15.20
N SER A 90 16.19 -17.62 -14.18
CA SER A 90 16.83 -16.30 -14.35
C SER A 90 17.87 -16.05 -13.25
N THR A 91 18.83 -15.15 -13.48
CA THR A 91 19.71 -14.58 -12.43
C THR A 91 19.08 -13.36 -11.76
N SER A 92 17.99 -12.83 -12.30
CA SER A 92 17.15 -11.80 -11.66
C SER A 92 15.74 -12.36 -11.52
N LEU A 93 15.39 -12.78 -10.32
CA LEU A 93 14.11 -13.43 -9.99
C LEU A 93 13.13 -12.39 -9.46
N VAL A 94 12.24 -11.92 -10.33
CA VAL A 94 11.21 -10.95 -9.96
C VAL A 94 9.94 -11.69 -9.56
N SER A 95 9.57 -11.59 -8.28
CA SER A 95 8.31 -12.12 -7.73
C SER A 95 7.33 -10.98 -7.49
N THR A 96 6.03 -11.24 -7.62
CA THR A 96 4.97 -10.23 -7.43
C THR A 96 4.01 -10.65 -6.32
N VAL A 97 3.70 -9.76 -5.39
CA VAL A 97 2.60 -9.96 -4.43
C VAL A 97 1.34 -9.25 -4.90
N HIS A 98 0.19 -9.86 -4.61
CA HIS A 98 -1.14 -9.31 -4.80
C HIS A 98 -1.92 -9.40 -3.49
N ILE A 99 -2.32 -8.24 -2.94
CA ILE A 99 -3.24 -8.14 -1.81
C ILE A 99 -4.60 -7.73 -2.35
N THR A 100 -5.61 -8.59 -2.15
CA THR A 100 -6.97 -8.42 -2.67
C THR A 100 -8.00 -8.52 -1.54
N SER A 101 -9.20 -7.96 -1.74
CA SER A 101 -10.34 -8.15 -0.83
C SER A 101 -11.65 -7.90 -1.58
N THR A 102 -12.79 -8.23 -0.97
CA THR A 102 -14.10 -8.01 -1.60
C THR A 102 -14.58 -6.56 -1.63
N ASN A 103 -13.98 -5.67 -0.83
CA ASN A 103 -14.43 -4.28 -0.67
C ASN A 103 -13.33 -3.21 -0.81
N THR A 104 -12.11 -3.60 -1.19
CA THR A 104 -10.95 -2.68 -1.33
C THR A 104 -10.27 -2.91 -2.67
N ALA A 105 -9.68 -1.86 -3.25
CA ALA A 105 -8.85 -2.00 -4.44
C ALA A 105 -7.65 -2.94 -4.18
N THR A 106 -7.26 -3.70 -5.20
CA THR A 106 -6.05 -4.53 -5.17
C THR A 106 -4.81 -3.65 -5.04
N VAL A 107 -3.90 -4.02 -4.14
CA VAL A 107 -2.52 -3.50 -4.12
C VAL A 107 -1.58 -4.60 -4.58
N SER A 108 -0.51 -4.24 -5.25
CA SER A 108 0.53 -5.17 -5.71
C SER A 108 1.89 -4.51 -5.65
N ASP A 109 2.91 -5.33 -5.43
CA ASP A 109 4.30 -4.90 -5.28
C ASP A 109 5.22 -6.02 -5.78
N THR A 110 6.46 -5.69 -6.11
CA THR A 110 7.43 -6.61 -6.69
C THR A 110 8.72 -6.63 -5.90
N ILE A 111 9.30 -7.81 -5.74
CA ILE A 111 10.62 -7.99 -5.15
C ILE A 111 11.56 -8.69 -6.12
N THR A 112 12.84 -8.33 -6.11
CA THR A 112 13.88 -8.94 -6.95
C THR A 112 14.91 -9.66 -6.11
N VAL A 113 15.13 -10.95 -6.39
CA VAL A 113 16.34 -11.67 -5.91
C VAL A 113 17.36 -11.71 -7.04
N ASN A 114 18.51 -11.08 -6.81
CA ASN A 114 19.65 -11.08 -7.72
C ASN A 114 20.59 -12.24 -7.35
N VAL A 115 20.56 -13.30 -8.14
CA VAL A 115 21.38 -14.48 -7.96
C VAL A 115 22.72 -14.32 -8.68
N SER A 116 23.81 -14.62 -7.97
CA SER A 116 25.17 -14.54 -8.49
C SER A 116 25.47 -15.61 -9.57
N GLY A 117 26.59 -15.43 -10.28
CA GLY A 117 27.02 -16.31 -11.34
C GLY A 117 26.29 -16.06 -12.68
N GLY A 118 26.18 -17.11 -13.50
CA GLY A 118 25.64 -17.01 -14.87
C GLY A 118 24.58 -18.06 -15.23
N THR A 119 24.13 -18.87 -14.26
CA THR A 119 23.13 -19.92 -14.46
C THR A 119 21.82 -19.52 -13.81
N GLY A 120 20.76 -19.37 -14.60
CA GLY A 120 19.45 -19.00 -14.07
C GLY A 120 18.90 -20.01 -13.07
N GLN A 121 18.33 -19.51 -11.98
CA GLN A 121 17.71 -20.30 -10.90
C GLN A 121 16.18 -20.16 -10.93
N LEU A 122 15.51 -20.91 -10.06
CA LEU A 122 14.09 -20.75 -9.72
C LEU A 122 13.95 -20.78 -8.20
N HIS A 123 12.86 -20.22 -7.66
CA HIS A 123 12.52 -20.46 -6.26
C HIS A 123 11.97 -21.87 -6.06
N ALA A 124 12.46 -22.56 -5.03
CA ALA A 124 11.85 -23.76 -4.50
C ALA A 124 11.19 -23.43 -3.16
N LEU A 125 9.87 -23.58 -3.07
CA LEU A 125 9.14 -23.36 -1.81
C LEU A 125 9.49 -24.46 -0.81
N ILE A 126 9.91 -24.06 0.40
CA ILE A 126 10.11 -24.99 1.51
C ILE A 126 8.75 -25.19 2.22
N PRO A 127 8.14 -26.38 2.19
CA PRO A 127 6.79 -26.58 2.73
C PRO A 127 6.69 -26.28 4.23
N GLY A 128 5.63 -25.58 4.65
CA GLY A 128 5.39 -25.25 6.07
C GLY A 128 6.11 -24.00 6.58
N HIS A 129 6.88 -23.29 5.74
CA HIS A 129 7.58 -22.06 6.15
C HIS A 129 6.74 -20.78 6.06
N THR A 130 5.54 -20.84 5.49
CA THR A 130 4.61 -19.68 5.47
C THR A 130 4.02 -19.43 6.85
N LYS A 131 4.16 -18.21 7.37
CA LYS A 131 3.60 -17.81 8.67
C LYS A 131 3.02 -16.40 8.63
N MET A 132 1.83 -16.24 9.19
CA MET A 132 1.19 -14.95 9.43
C MET A 132 1.58 -14.40 10.80
N TYR A 133 1.78 -13.09 10.89
CA TYR A 133 2.06 -12.36 12.13
C TYR A 133 1.08 -11.20 12.27
N GLY A 134 0.51 -11.00 13.46
CA GLY A 134 -0.50 -9.97 13.74
C GLY A 134 -1.89 -10.56 14.02
N PRO A 135 -2.89 -9.71 14.33
CA PRO A 135 -4.28 -10.14 14.42
C PRO A 135 -4.81 -10.53 13.04
N GLY A 136 -5.39 -11.73 12.94
CA GLY A 136 -6.18 -12.20 11.79
C GLY A 136 -7.68 -12.03 12.02
#